data_AF-A0A6C0LZC2-F1
#
_entry.id   AF-A0A6C0LZC2-F1
#
_cell.length_a   1.000
_cell.length_b   1.000
_cell.length_c   1.000
_cell.angle_alpha   90.00
_cell.angle_beta   90.00
_cell.angle_gamma   90.00
#
_symmetry.space_group_name_H-M   'P 1'
#
loop_
_entity.id
_entity.type
_entity.pdbx_description
1 polymer ?
#
loop_
_entity_poly.entity_id
_entity_poly.type
_entity_poly.pdbx_seq_one_letter_code
_entity_poly.pdbx_strand_id
1 'polypeptide(L)'
;MATDTCSNIIDHEIINVLIFNPDRFFSQYELYDIINKRLGDIKKNEFITAFSTIENRHKNIHRFVINKNIYLVWSTKIRSELLISIKYNKFNKHIFMTDDDYIDLINDSLGEVDTLFNPSELLNDDMNAIHLLVKKGCIKTLMRVLNLYDVDMNIKTVTGSTIFDIIYANKDMEMLEFILRYNFNKDMDNLKRLINKQKNVIRQLQFEKNKISIYYYISVASIILTAIFFIVLIIII
;
A
#
# COMPACT_ATOMS: atom_id res chain seq x y z
N MET A 1 47.40 9.79 -11.94
CA MET A 1 46.68 9.44 -10.68
C MET A 1 45.54 10.42 -10.37
N ALA A 2 44.79 10.88 -11.38
CA ALA A 2 43.59 11.74 -11.19
C ALA A 2 42.38 11.27 -12.03
N THR A 3 42.52 10.15 -12.75
CA THR A 3 41.52 9.62 -13.69
C THR A 3 40.54 8.63 -13.05
N ASP A 4 40.89 8.04 -11.90
CA ASP A 4 40.05 7.03 -11.22
C ASP A 4 38.94 7.63 -10.34
N THR A 5 39.11 8.86 -9.85
CA THR A 5 38.09 9.51 -9.00
C THR A 5 36.90 10.04 -9.80
N CYS A 6 37.12 10.57 -11.02
CA CYS A 6 36.04 11.10 -11.86
C CYS A 6 35.20 9.97 -12.49
N SER A 7 35.84 8.87 -12.92
CA SER A 7 35.15 7.67 -13.43
C SER A 7 34.20 7.07 -12.37
N ASN A 8 34.60 7.08 -11.10
CA ASN A 8 33.78 6.57 -10.01
C ASN A 8 32.54 7.43 -9.74
N ILE A 9 32.63 8.75 -9.87
CA ILE A 9 31.48 9.65 -9.64
C ILE A 9 30.46 9.52 -10.78
N ILE A 10 30.91 9.46 -12.03
CA ILE A 10 30.01 9.27 -13.18
C ILE A 10 29.36 7.88 -13.13
N ASP A 11 30.12 6.83 -12.82
CA ASP A 11 29.58 5.48 -12.67
C ASP A 11 28.54 5.43 -11.54
N HIS A 12 28.83 6.06 -10.40
CA HIS A 12 27.90 6.14 -9.28
C HIS A 12 26.59 6.82 -9.67
N GLU A 13 26.63 7.94 -10.40
CA GLU A 13 25.41 8.59 -10.85
C GLU A 13 24.65 7.82 -11.92
N ILE A 14 25.35 7.14 -12.85
CA ILE A 14 24.69 6.23 -13.80
C ILE A 14 23.94 5.15 -13.02
N ILE A 15 24.59 4.52 -12.03
CA ILE A 15 23.98 3.49 -11.20
C ILE A 15 22.78 4.05 -10.44
N ASN A 16 22.91 5.21 -9.80
CA ASN A 16 21.82 5.84 -9.06
C ASN A 16 20.61 6.06 -9.98
N VAL A 17 20.79 6.65 -11.16
CA VAL A 17 19.69 6.90 -12.10
C VAL A 17 19.03 5.58 -12.52
N LEU A 18 19.81 4.54 -12.82
CA LEU A 18 19.28 3.25 -13.24
C LEU A 18 18.55 2.50 -12.10
N ILE A 19 19.04 2.59 -10.86
CA ILE A 19 18.41 1.97 -9.69
C ILE A 19 17.07 2.64 -9.38
N PHE A 20 17.00 3.97 -9.43
CA PHE A 20 15.77 4.70 -9.15
C PHE A 20 14.75 4.68 -10.31
N ASN A 21 15.12 4.09 -11.45
CA ASN A 21 14.25 3.93 -12.62
C ASN A 21 14.46 2.54 -13.26
N PRO A 22 14.24 1.45 -12.49
CA PRO A 22 14.62 0.09 -12.91
C PRO A 22 13.73 -0.45 -14.04
N ASP A 23 12.59 0.20 -14.28
CA ASP A 23 11.59 -0.11 -15.29
C ASP A 23 11.88 0.52 -16.65
N ARG A 24 12.94 1.32 -16.75
CA ARG A 24 13.22 2.14 -17.91
C ARG A 24 14.57 1.86 -18.54
N PHE A 25 14.57 1.85 -19.87
CA PHE A 25 15.80 1.95 -20.64
C PHE A 25 16.23 3.39 -20.78
N PHE A 26 17.50 3.63 -20.48
CA PHE A 26 18.08 4.92 -20.73
C PHE A 26 19.01 4.85 -21.92
N SER A 27 18.72 5.70 -22.90
CA SER A 27 19.67 5.95 -23.98
C SER A 27 20.90 6.69 -23.44
N GLN A 28 22.00 6.58 -24.16
CA GLN A 28 23.22 7.33 -23.86
C GLN A 28 22.96 8.85 -23.75
N TYR A 29 22.16 9.42 -24.65
CA TYR A 29 21.86 10.86 -24.66
C TYR A 29 21.04 11.27 -23.45
N GLU A 30 20.07 10.44 -23.08
CA GLU A 30 19.18 10.73 -21.96
C GLU A 30 19.91 10.69 -20.61
N LEU A 31 20.69 9.63 -20.36
CA LEU A 31 21.51 9.54 -19.15
C LEU A 31 22.52 10.69 -19.08
N TYR A 32 23.12 11.08 -20.21
CA TYR A 32 24.03 12.21 -20.24
C TYR A 32 23.35 13.50 -19.76
N ASP A 33 22.17 13.81 -20.29
CA ASP A 33 21.44 15.03 -19.93
C ASP A 33 21.03 15.02 -18.45
N ILE A 34 20.58 13.89 -17.92
CA ILE A 34 20.19 13.74 -16.50
C ILE A 34 21.40 13.95 -15.60
N ILE A 35 22.51 13.28 -15.89
CA ILE A 35 23.69 13.26 -15.02
C ILE A 35 24.45 14.59 -15.13
N ASN A 36 24.53 15.18 -16.32
CA ASN A 36 25.14 16.50 -16.51
C ASN A 36 24.37 17.60 -15.77
N LYS A 37 23.04 17.49 -15.65
CA LYS A 37 22.23 18.39 -14.79
C LYS A 37 22.53 18.23 -13.30
N ARG A 38 22.89 17.02 -12.84
CA ARG A 38 23.16 16.72 -11.43
C ARG A 38 24.57 17.10 -10.99
N LEU A 39 25.57 16.77 -11.79
CA LEU A 39 26.98 16.97 -11.42
C LEU A 39 27.56 18.28 -11.95
N GLY A 40 27.03 18.83 -13.05
CA GLY A 40 27.59 20.00 -13.73
C GLY A 40 28.89 19.70 -14.50
N ASP A 41 29.06 20.33 -15.67
CA ASP A 41 30.30 20.35 -16.47
C ASP A 41 30.99 19.00 -16.74
N ILE A 42 30.21 17.94 -16.97
CA ILE A 42 30.78 16.63 -17.35
C ILE A 42 31.24 16.66 -18.80
N LYS A 43 32.53 16.37 -19.02
CA LYS A 43 33.05 16.20 -20.37
C LYS A 43 32.38 15.01 -21.04
N LYS A 44 31.79 15.26 -22.21
CA LYS A 44 31.09 14.25 -23.01
C LYS A 44 31.92 12.97 -23.22
N ASN A 45 33.22 13.09 -23.45
CA ASN A 45 34.10 11.93 -23.66
C ASN A 45 34.24 11.07 -22.39
N GLU A 46 34.32 11.68 -21.20
CA GLU A 46 34.41 10.96 -19.92
C GLU A 46 33.12 10.17 -19.66
N PHE A 47 31.96 10.78 -19.92
CA PHE A 47 30.67 10.08 -19.84
C PHE A 47 30.56 8.93 -20.85
N ILE A 48 30.94 9.14 -22.11
CA ILE A 48 30.88 8.09 -23.15
C ILE A 48 31.73 6.89 -22.75
N THR A 49 32.93 7.12 -22.23
CA THR A 49 33.80 6.06 -21.73
C THR A 49 33.15 5.33 -20.56
N ALA A 50 32.62 6.05 -19.57
CA ALA A 50 31.90 5.46 -18.43
C ALA A 50 30.73 4.59 -18.91
N PHE A 51 29.80 5.17 -19.66
CA PHE A 51 28.62 4.49 -20.23
C PHE A 51 28.97 3.22 -21.01
N SER A 52 30.05 3.24 -21.79
CA SER A 52 30.44 2.11 -22.64
C SER A 52 31.09 0.95 -21.86
N THR A 53 31.61 1.23 -20.66
CA THR A 53 32.42 0.28 -19.88
C THR A 53 31.79 -0.15 -18.57
N ILE A 54 30.71 0.51 -18.14
CA ILE A 54 30.09 0.30 -16.83
C ILE A 54 29.51 -1.11 -16.62
N GLU A 55 28.98 -1.76 -17.67
CA GLU A 55 28.52 -3.17 -17.62
C GLU A 55 29.66 -4.14 -17.26
N ASN A 56 30.90 -3.84 -17.66
CA ASN A 56 32.06 -4.68 -17.32
C ASN A 56 32.52 -4.49 -15.86
N ARG A 57 32.20 -3.33 -15.27
CA ARG A 57 32.57 -2.99 -13.89
C ARG A 57 31.48 -3.36 -12.88
N HIS A 58 30.22 -3.47 -13.31
CA HIS A 58 29.07 -3.68 -12.43
C HIS A 58 28.17 -4.81 -12.93
N LYS A 59 28.09 -5.88 -12.13
CA LYS A 59 27.42 -7.15 -12.48
C LYS A 59 25.93 -7.06 -12.82
N ASN A 60 25.25 -6.00 -12.37
CA ASN A 60 23.81 -5.84 -12.52
C ASN A 60 23.42 -4.80 -13.57
N ILE A 61 24.36 -4.29 -14.36
CA ILE A 61 24.05 -3.36 -15.45
C ILE A 61 24.12 -4.13 -16.75
N HIS A 62 23.07 -4.05 -17.56
CA HIS A 62 22.97 -4.76 -18.83
C HIS A 62 22.82 -3.78 -19.98
N ARG A 63 23.60 -3.97 -21.04
CA ARG A 63 23.60 -3.10 -22.22
C ARG A 63 22.83 -3.70 -23.38
N PHE A 64 21.81 -3.03 -23.90
CA PHE A 64 21.05 -3.51 -25.06
C PHE A 64 21.29 -2.62 -26.29
N VAL A 65 21.29 -3.23 -27.48
CA VAL A 65 21.29 -2.51 -28.74
C VAL A 65 19.94 -2.72 -29.40
N ILE A 66 19.13 -1.67 -29.47
CA ILE A 66 17.78 -1.70 -30.01
C ILE A 66 17.68 -0.59 -31.05
N ASN A 67 17.28 -0.92 -32.28
CA ASN A 67 17.13 0.04 -33.38
C ASN A 67 18.38 0.94 -33.59
N LYS A 68 19.58 0.33 -33.53
CA LYS A 68 20.90 1.00 -33.64
C LYS A 68 21.26 1.96 -32.49
N ASN A 69 20.43 2.04 -31.45
CA ASN A 69 20.71 2.82 -30.25
C ASN A 69 21.15 1.89 -29.11
N ILE A 70 22.01 2.41 -28.23
CA ILE A 70 22.50 1.70 -27.06
C ILE A 70 21.75 2.17 -25.82
N TYR A 71 21.28 1.20 -25.03
CA TYR A 71 20.55 1.42 -23.80
C TYR A 71 21.20 0.69 -22.64
N LEU A 72 21.12 1.29 -21.44
CA LEU A 72 21.46 0.64 -20.18
C LEU A 72 20.20 0.41 -19.35
N VAL A 73 20.23 -0.68 -18.59
CA VAL A 73 19.25 -1.01 -17.56
C VAL A 73 19.98 -1.65 -16.38
N TRP A 74 19.49 -1.41 -15.17
CA TRP A 74 19.94 -2.15 -14.00
C TRP A 74 18.98 -3.32 -13.73
N SER A 75 19.51 -4.52 -13.53
CA SER A 75 18.73 -5.73 -13.28
C SER A 75 19.58 -6.82 -12.62
N THR A 76 18.98 -7.53 -11.67
CA THR A 76 19.51 -8.74 -11.03
C THR A 76 19.35 -9.99 -11.90
N LYS A 77 18.46 -9.96 -12.90
CA LYS A 77 18.29 -11.04 -13.87
C LYS A 77 19.44 -11.14 -14.85
N ILE A 78 19.70 -12.36 -15.33
CA ILE A 78 20.68 -12.59 -16.38
C ILE A 78 20.19 -12.05 -17.73
N ARG A 79 21.14 -11.62 -18.57
CA ARG A 79 20.88 -10.97 -19.87
C ARG A 79 19.95 -11.74 -20.81
N SER A 80 19.99 -13.08 -20.80
CA SER A 80 19.13 -13.93 -21.63
C SER A 80 17.64 -13.81 -21.27
N GLU A 81 17.31 -13.65 -20.00
CA GLU A 81 15.94 -13.45 -19.52
C GLU A 81 15.42 -12.06 -19.91
N LEU A 82 16.28 -11.05 -19.85
CA LEU A 82 15.96 -9.68 -20.27
C LEU A 82 15.63 -9.60 -21.76
N LEU A 83 16.36 -10.32 -22.62
CA LEU A 83 16.10 -10.36 -24.07
C LEU A 83 14.72 -10.92 -24.41
N ILE A 84 14.23 -11.89 -23.64
CA ILE A 84 12.88 -12.44 -23.79
C ILE A 84 11.85 -11.35 -23.46
N SER A 85 12.01 -10.64 -22.34
CA SER A 85 11.13 -9.54 -21.96
C SER A 85 11.11 -8.41 -22.99
N ILE A 86 12.27 -8.08 -23.59
CA ILE A 86 12.38 -7.08 -24.65
C ILE A 86 11.65 -7.49 -25.92
N LYS A 87 11.82 -8.74 -26.34
CA LYS A 87 11.22 -9.26 -27.58
C LYS A 87 9.68 -9.23 -27.55
N TYR A 88 9.09 -9.37 -26.37
CA TYR A 88 7.63 -9.40 -26.20
C TYR A 88 7.02 -8.06 -25.76
N ASN A 89 7.77 -6.96 -25.84
CA ASN A 89 7.30 -5.59 -25.56
C ASN A 89 6.63 -5.42 -24.18
N LYS A 90 7.00 -6.26 -23.22
CA LYS A 90 6.59 -6.14 -21.82
C LYS A 90 7.64 -5.29 -21.12
N PHE A 91 7.56 -3.97 -21.22
CA PHE A 91 8.24 -3.06 -20.29
C PHE A 91 7.18 -2.38 -19.45
N ASN A 92 6.70 -3.12 -18.46
CA ASN A 92 5.90 -2.59 -17.37
C ASN A 92 6.64 -2.94 -16.07
N LYS A 93 6.53 -2.02 -15.11
CA LYS A 93 6.88 -1.96 -13.67
C LYS A 93 7.16 -3.27 -12.90
N HIS A 94 6.82 -4.44 -13.42
CA HIS A 94 6.65 -5.70 -12.71
C HIS A 94 7.69 -6.81 -13.02
N ILE A 95 8.70 -6.54 -13.87
CA ILE A 95 9.53 -7.63 -14.45
C ILE A 95 10.85 -7.90 -13.72
N PHE A 96 11.30 -7.04 -12.80
CA PHE A 96 12.64 -7.13 -12.22
C PHE A 96 12.72 -7.42 -10.72
N MET A 97 11.58 -7.56 -10.03
CA MET A 97 11.54 -7.86 -8.59
C MET A 97 11.08 -9.29 -8.36
N THR A 98 11.83 -10.04 -7.55
CA THR A 98 11.38 -11.30 -6.98
C THR A 98 10.32 -11.03 -5.92
N ASP A 99 9.56 -12.06 -5.56
CA ASP A 99 8.62 -11.95 -4.44
C ASP A 99 9.30 -11.46 -3.15
N ASP A 100 10.60 -11.76 -2.95
CA ASP A 100 11.35 -11.32 -1.77
C ASP A 100 11.73 -9.83 -1.87
N ASP A 101 12.10 -9.35 -3.06
CA ASP A 101 12.35 -7.91 -3.30
C ASP A 101 11.08 -7.08 -3.08
N TYR A 102 9.91 -7.61 -3.43
CA TYR A 102 8.63 -6.97 -3.12
C TYR A 102 8.32 -6.96 -1.62
N ILE A 103 8.72 -8.00 -0.88
CA ILE A 103 8.56 -8.02 0.58
C ILE A 103 9.44 -6.95 1.24
N ASP A 104 10.68 -6.82 0.79
CA ASP A 104 11.59 -5.77 1.26
C ASP A 104 11.04 -4.38 0.96
N LEU A 105 10.53 -4.15 -0.26
CA LEU A 105 9.85 -2.90 -0.63
C LEU A 105 8.63 -2.60 0.27
N ILE A 106 7.81 -3.61 0.57
CA ILE A 106 6.68 -3.45 1.49
C ILE A 106 7.19 -3.07 2.89
N ASN A 107 8.22 -3.74 3.39
CA ASN A 107 8.77 -3.47 4.71
C ASN A 107 9.36 -2.06 4.82
N ASP A 108 10.08 -1.60 3.80
CA ASP A 108 10.63 -0.25 3.72
C ASP A 108 9.51 0.79 3.65
N SER A 109 8.49 0.54 2.82
CA SER A 109 7.33 1.42 2.70
C SER A 109 6.55 1.56 4.02
N LEU A 110 6.52 0.50 4.85
CA LEU A 110 5.90 0.53 6.18
C LEU A 110 6.78 1.21 7.26
N GLY A 111 8.05 1.52 6.95
CA GLY A 111 8.98 2.20 7.84
C GLY A 111 8.96 3.74 7.70
N GLU A 112 8.51 4.25 6.57
CA GLU A 112 8.46 5.68 6.28
C GLU A 112 7.08 6.28 6.58
N VAL A 113 7.05 7.47 7.19
CA VAL A 113 5.81 8.12 7.69
C VAL A 113 4.99 8.76 6.57
N ASP A 114 5.54 8.88 5.36
CA ASP A 114 5.01 9.70 4.26
C ASP A 114 4.73 8.91 2.95
N THR A 115 4.67 7.58 3.02
CA THR A 115 4.49 6.73 1.84
C THR A 115 3.02 6.52 1.47
N LEU A 116 2.69 6.73 0.19
CA LEU A 116 1.41 6.40 -0.46
C LEU A 116 1.26 4.88 -0.67
N PHE A 117 1.62 4.05 0.31
CA PHE A 117 1.51 2.60 0.18
C PHE A 117 0.04 2.19 0.19
N ASN A 118 -0.42 1.61 -0.92
CA ASN A 118 -1.76 1.04 -1.03
C ASN A 118 -1.66 -0.49 -1.12
N PRO A 119 -2.02 -1.24 -0.05
CA PRO A 119 -1.92 -2.70 -0.04
C PRO A 119 -2.85 -3.38 -1.05
N SER A 120 -3.86 -2.66 -1.57
CA SER A 120 -4.79 -3.17 -2.58
C SER A 120 -4.31 -2.92 -4.01
N GLU A 121 -3.29 -2.09 -4.23
CA GLU A 121 -2.70 -1.87 -5.56
C GLU A 121 -1.98 -3.14 -6.04
N LEU A 122 -2.10 -3.44 -7.32
CA LEU A 122 -1.39 -4.56 -7.94
C LEU A 122 0.13 -4.32 -7.89
N LEU A 123 0.84 -5.26 -7.26
CA LEU A 123 2.30 -5.25 -7.20
C LEU A 123 2.91 -6.00 -8.37
N ASN A 124 2.20 -6.97 -8.94
CA ASN A 124 2.56 -7.66 -10.17
C ASN A 124 1.30 -7.91 -11.03
N ASP A 125 1.46 -8.61 -12.15
CA ASP A 125 0.38 -8.86 -13.12
C ASP A 125 -0.86 -9.58 -12.54
N ASP A 126 -0.77 -10.16 -11.34
CA ASP A 126 -1.85 -10.97 -10.75
C ASP A 126 -2.16 -10.66 -9.27
N MET A 127 -1.17 -10.23 -8.51
CA MET A 127 -1.20 -10.16 -7.05
C MET A 127 -0.89 -8.76 -6.52
N ASN A 128 -1.58 -8.39 -5.45
CA ASN A 128 -1.26 -7.23 -4.61
C ASN A 128 -0.39 -7.65 -3.41
N ALA A 129 -0.07 -6.68 -2.55
CA ALA A 129 0.77 -6.87 -1.37
C ALA A 129 0.27 -7.99 -0.45
N ILE A 130 -1.04 -8.08 -0.24
CA ILE A 130 -1.63 -9.05 0.67
C ILE A 130 -1.48 -10.47 0.14
N HIS A 131 -1.81 -10.69 -1.15
CA HIS A 131 -1.64 -12.00 -1.78
C HIS A 131 -0.18 -12.46 -1.72
N LEU A 132 0.76 -11.54 -1.95
CA LEU A 132 2.18 -11.84 -1.91
C LEU A 132 2.66 -12.23 -0.51
N LEU A 133 2.32 -11.44 0.51
CA LEU A 133 2.68 -11.73 1.91
C LEU A 133 2.12 -13.08 2.37
N VAL A 134 0.92 -13.40 1.93
CA VAL A 134 0.28 -14.69 2.21
C VAL A 134 0.99 -15.83 1.47
N LYS A 135 1.27 -15.65 0.18
CA LYS A 135 2.01 -16.62 -0.63
C LYS A 135 3.37 -16.95 -0.03
N LYS A 136 4.00 -15.98 0.64
CA LYS A 136 5.33 -16.09 1.23
C LYS A 136 5.35 -16.43 2.72
N GLY A 137 4.19 -16.58 3.37
CA GLY A 137 4.13 -16.91 4.80
C GLY A 137 4.56 -15.77 5.72
N CYS A 138 4.55 -14.52 5.25
CA CYS A 138 5.08 -13.37 5.99
C CYS A 138 4.08 -12.80 7.02
N ILE A 139 3.71 -13.60 8.02
CA ILE A 139 2.67 -13.26 9.02
C ILE A 139 2.95 -11.93 9.73
N LYS A 140 4.20 -11.68 10.16
CA LYS A 140 4.56 -10.47 10.91
C LYS A 140 4.33 -9.19 10.09
N THR A 141 4.75 -9.19 8.83
CA THR A 141 4.56 -8.05 7.93
C THR A 141 3.09 -7.90 7.56
N LEU A 142 2.39 -9.01 7.29
CA LEU A 142 0.95 -9.01 7.04
C LEU A 142 0.19 -8.39 8.23
N MET A 143 0.52 -8.78 9.45
CA MET A 143 -0.08 -8.20 10.66
C MET A 143 0.14 -6.68 10.75
N ARG A 144 1.34 -6.20 10.40
CA ARG A 144 1.61 -4.75 10.35
C ARG A 144 0.73 -4.05 9.31
N VAL A 145 0.62 -4.61 8.11
CA VAL A 145 -0.25 -4.06 7.04
C VAL A 145 -1.70 -4.01 7.50
N LEU A 146 -2.23 -5.10 8.05
CA LEU A 146 -3.62 -5.19 8.49
C LEU A 146 -3.96 -4.24 9.65
N ASN A 147 -2.98 -3.87 10.49
CA ASN A 147 -3.18 -2.92 11.58
C ASN A 147 -3.15 -1.46 11.12
N LEU A 148 -2.42 -1.17 10.03
CA LEU A 148 -2.23 0.19 9.53
C LEU A 148 -3.26 0.58 8.47
N TYR A 149 -3.77 -0.39 7.73
CA TYR A 149 -4.65 -0.17 6.58
C TYR A 149 -5.96 -0.95 6.74
N ASP A 150 -7.08 -0.35 6.34
CA ASP A 150 -8.34 -1.09 6.26
C ASP A 150 -8.38 -1.91 4.98
N VAL A 151 -7.99 -3.18 5.11
CA VAL A 151 -7.87 -4.13 4.02
C VAL A 151 -9.09 -5.05 3.99
N ASP A 152 -9.64 -5.27 2.80
CA ASP A 152 -10.59 -6.34 2.53
C ASP A 152 -9.85 -7.67 2.37
N MET A 153 -10.19 -8.66 3.21
CA MET A 153 -9.61 -10.00 3.15
C MET A 153 -10.30 -10.92 2.12
N ASN A 154 -11.36 -10.44 1.45
CA ASN A 154 -12.01 -11.16 0.36
C ASN A 154 -11.49 -10.76 -1.03
N ILE A 155 -10.40 -9.97 -1.07
CA ILE A 155 -9.70 -9.66 -2.30
C ILE A 155 -9.35 -10.94 -3.06
N LYS A 156 -9.40 -10.81 -4.38
CA LYS A 156 -9.04 -11.86 -5.32
C LYS A 156 -7.86 -11.39 -6.16
N THR A 157 -7.04 -12.34 -6.59
CA THR A 157 -6.07 -12.11 -7.65
C THR A 157 -6.78 -11.76 -8.95
N VAL A 158 -6.05 -11.26 -9.94
CA VAL A 158 -6.59 -11.02 -11.29
C VAL A 158 -7.13 -12.32 -11.90
N THR A 159 -6.49 -13.44 -11.61
CA THR A 159 -6.91 -14.80 -11.98
C THR A 159 -8.10 -15.34 -11.18
N GLY A 160 -8.55 -14.62 -10.14
CA GLY A 160 -9.76 -14.94 -9.38
C GLY A 160 -9.54 -15.80 -8.13
N SER A 161 -8.29 -16.10 -7.77
CA SER A 161 -7.95 -16.85 -6.55
C SER A 161 -8.10 -15.97 -5.32
N THR A 162 -8.71 -16.50 -4.27
CA THR A 162 -8.79 -15.87 -2.95
C THR A 162 -7.53 -16.10 -2.15
N ILE A 163 -7.40 -15.37 -1.04
CA ILE A 163 -6.32 -15.57 -0.07
C ILE A 163 -6.31 -17.01 0.49
N PHE A 164 -7.50 -17.59 0.70
CA PHE A 164 -7.62 -18.97 1.19
C PHE A 164 -7.18 -20.00 0.16
N ASP A 165 -7.42 -19.75 -1.14
CA ASP A 165 -6.95 -20.64 -2.20
C ASP A 165 -5.42 -20.70 -2.24
N ILE A 166 -4.76 -19.55 -2.07
CA ILE A 166 -3.28 -19.45 -1.99
C ILE A 166 -2.74 -20.22 -0.79
N ILE A 167 -3.36 -20.05 0.39
CA ILE A 167 -2.94 -20.74 1.62
C ILE A 167 -3.09 -22.25 1.48
N TYR A 168 -4.22 -22.69 0.92
CA TYR A 168 -4.48 -24.11 0.69
C TYR A 168 -3.46 -24.72 -0.27
N ALA A 169 -3.15 -24.02 -1.37
CA ALA A 169 -2.13 -24.45 -2.32
C ALA A 169 -0.73 -24.58 -1.67
N ASN A 170 -0.40 -23.67 -0.76
CA ASN A 170 0.87 -23.65 -0.03
C ASN A 170 0.91 -24.61 1.18
N LYS A 171 -0.24 -25.14 1.62
CA LYS A 171 -0.40 -25.96 2.84
C LYS A 171 0.08 -25.23 4.11
N ASP A 172 -0.07 -23.91 4.14
CA ASP A 172 0.39 -23.06 5.24
C ASP A 172 -0.67 -22.96 6.35
N MET A 173 -0.65 -23.92 7.28
CA MET A 173 -1.63 -23.97 8.39
C MET A 173 -1.45 -22.84 9.40
N GLU A 174 -0.23 -22.30 9.54
CA GLU A 174 0.05 -21.20 10.45
C GLU A 174 -0.58 -19.90 9.92
N MET A 175 -0.42 -19.63 8.63
CA MET A 175 -1.10 -18.51 7.96
C MET A 175 -2.62 -18.67 7.98
N LEU A 176 -3.14 -19.90 7.79
CA LEU A 176 -4.57 -20.18 7.89
C LEU A 176 -5.12 -19.82 9.28
N GLU A 177 -4.46 -20.30 10.33
CA GLU A 177 -4.87 -20.02 11.72
C GLU A 177 -4.80 -18.51 12.00
N PHE A 178 -3.74 -17.84 11.56
CA PHE A 178 -3.58 -16.41 11.71
C PHE A 178 -4.73 -15.61 11.07
N ILE A 179 -5.06 -15.88 9.81
CA ILE A 179 -6.13 -15.15 9.10
C ILE A 179 -7.49 -15.42 9.73
N LEU A 180 -7.79 -16.67 10.10
CA LEU A 180 -9.06 -17.01 10.75
C LEU A 180 -9.22 -16.28 12.10
N ARG A 181 -8.16 -16.25 12.92
CA ARG A 181 -8.16 -15.51 14.20
C ARG A 181 -8.32 -14.02 13.98
N TYR A 182 -7.62 -13.45 12.99
CA TYR A 182 -7.72 -12.02 12.67
C TYR A 182 -9.16 -11.63 12.27
N ASN A 183 -9.77 -12.38 11.33
CA ASN A 183 -11.13 -12.12 10.89
C ASN A 183 -12.14 -12.25 12.04
N PHE A 184 -12.02 -13.31 12.85
CA PHE A 184 -12.87 -13.49 14.03
C PHE A 184 -12.78 -12.31 15.00
N ASN A 185 -11.57 -11.80 15.26
CA ASN A 185 -11.38 -10.65 16.15
C ASN A 185 -11.97 -9.37 15.55
N LYS A 186 -11.78 -9.12 14.25
CA LYS A 186 -12.37 -7.97 13.54
C LYS A 186 -13.90 -8.00 13.61
N ASP A 187 -14.51 -9.16 13.39
CA ASP A 187 -15.96 -9.35 13.50
C ASP A 187 -16.47 -9.14 14.92
N MET A 188 -15.76 -9.67 15.93
CA MET A 188 -16.08 -9.47 17.33
C MET A 188 -16.03 -8.01 17.75
N ASP A 189 -15.04 -7.24 17.27
CA ASP A 189 -14.93 -5.82 17.57
C ASP A 189 -16.01 -4.99 16.85
N ASN A 190 -16.36 -5.35 15.62
CA ASN A 190 -17.51 -4.78 14.91
C ASN A 190 -18.82 -5.03 15.67
N LEU A 191 -19.03 -6.25 16.17
CA LEU A 191 -20.20 -6.61 16.98
C LEU A 191 -20.26 -5.78 18.29
N LYS A 192 -19.13 -5.64 19.01
CA LYS A 192 -19.05 -4.80 20.22
C LYS A 192 -19.41 -3.35 19.93
N ARG A 193 -18.89 -2.78 18.83
CA ARG A 193 -19.24 -1.41 18.39
C ARG A 193 -20.73 -1.27 18.12
N LEU A 194 -21.33 -2.25 17.44
CA LEU A 194 -22.77 -2.26 17.16
C LEU A 194 -23.61 -2.34 18.43
N ILE A 195 -23.25 -3.21 19.38
CA ILE A 195 -23.89 -3.32 20.69
C ILE A 195 -23.81 -2.00 21.46
N ASN A 196 -22.65 -1.33 21.45
CA ASN A 196 -22.49 -0.04 22.12
C ASN A 196 -23.35 1.06 21.48
N LYS A 197 -23.43 1.08 20.13
CA LYS A 197 -24.33 1.99 19.41
C LYS A 197 -25.79 1.75 19.80
N GLN A 198 -26.23 0.49 19.86
CA GLN A 198 -27.58 0.13 20.29
C GLN A 198 -27.87 0.54 21.74
N LYS A 199 -26.91 0.31 22.67
CA LYS A 199 -27.05 0.75 24.07
C LYS A 199 -27.24 2.26 24.19
N ASN A 200 -26.53 3.05 23.38
CA ASN A 200 -26.68 4.51 23.38
C ASN A 200 -28.06 4.94 22.87
N VAL A 201 -28.57 4.30 21.81
CA VAL A 201 -29.93 4.54 21.30
C VAL A 201 -30.98 4.21 22.37
N ILE A 202 -30.85 3.07 23.06
CA ILE A 202 -31.77 2.69 24.14
C ILE A 202 -31.78 3.72 25.26
N ARG A 203 -30.61 4.23 25.68
CA ARG A 203 -30.51 5.29 26.69
C ARG A 203 -31.21 6.58 26.26
N GLN A 204 -31.05 6.99 25.00
CA GLN A 204 -31.74 8.17 24.46
C GLN A 204 -33.26 8.00 24.45
N LEU A 205 -33.76 6.83 24.01
CA LEU A 205 -35.19 6.53 24.03
C LEU A 205 -35.77 6.52 25.45
N GLN A 206 -35.02 6.00 26.44
CA GLN A 206 -35.42 6.05 27.84
C GLN A 206 -35.50 7.49 28.37
N PHE A 207 -34.54 8.33 28.00
CA PHE A 207 -34.55 9.74 28.37
C PHE A 207 -35.76 10.48 27.79
N GLU A 208 -36.03 10.32 26.49
CA GLU A 208 -37.19 10.95 25.84
C GLU A 208 -38.52 10.44 26.41
N LYS A 209 -38.63 9.13 26.69
CA LYS A 209 -39.80 8.56 27.36
C LYS A 209 -40.04 9.21 28.73
N ASN A 210 -38.99 9.39 29.54
CA ASN A 210 -39.10 10.03 30.85
C ASN A 210 -39.52 11.50 30.72
N LYS A 211 -38.97 12.23 29.75
CA LYS A 211 -39.33 13.62 29.46
C LYS A 211 -40.81 13.75 29.10
N ILE A 212 -41.32 12.91 28.20
CA ILE A 212 -42.74 12.89 27.81
C ILE A 212 -43.63 12.60 29.02
N SER A 213 -43.26 11.62 29.84
CA SER A 213 -43.99 11.28 31.07
C SER A 213 -44.11 12.49 32.01
N ILE A 214 -43.01 13.21 32.25
CA ILE A 214 -43.00 14.42 33.08
C ILE A 214 -43.93 15.49 32.51
N TYR A 215 -43.86 15.76 31.19
CA TYR A 215 -44.76 16.73 30.54
C TYR A 215 -46.23 16.34 30.66
N TYR A 216 -46.55 15.04 30.54
CA TYR A 216 -47.90 14.53 30.74
C TYR A 216 -48.40 14.80 32.16
N TYR A 217 -47.60 14.48 33.19
CA TYR A 217 -47.98 14.73 34.58
C TYR A 217 -48.18 16.22 34.90
N ILE A 218 -47.29 17.09 34.39
CA ILE A 218 -47.43 18.54 34.55
C ILE A 218 -48.72 19.04 33.88
N SER A 219 -49.03 18.55 32.68
CA SER A 219 -50.24 18.94 31.95
C SER A 219 -51.51 18.54 32.69
N VAL A 220 -51.58 17.29 33.17
CA VAL A 220 -52.71 16.79 33.97
C VAL A 220 -52.86 17.60 35.26
N ALA A 221 -51.76 17.85 35.98
CA ALA A 221 -51.78 18.64 37.21
C ALA A 221 -52.27 20.08 36.96
N SER A 222 -51.85 20.71 35.86
CA SER A 222 -52.30 22.05 35.47
C SER A 222 -53.80 22.09 35.15
N ILE A 223 -54.34 21.07 34.47
CA ILE A 223 -55.78 20.95 34.21
C ILE A 223 -56.57 20.80 35.52
N ILE A 224 -56.09 19.95 36.45
CA ILE A 224 -56.74 19.77 37.75
C ILE A 224 -56.72 21.08 38.55
N LEU A 225 -55.59 21.77 38.59
CA LEU A 225 -55.43 23.03 39.34
C LEU A 225 -56.34 24.14 38.79
N THR A 226 -56.41 24.26 37.45
CA THR A 226 -57.30 25.23 36.79
C THR A 226 -58.77 24.91 37.06
N ALA A 227 -59.17 23.64 37.03
CA ALA A 227 -60.52 23.23 37.40
C ALA A 227 -60.88 23.58 38.86
N ILE A 228 -59.97 23.32 39.81
CA ILE A 228 -60.15 23.68 41.23
C ILE A 228 -60.30 25.20 41.37
N PHE A 229 -59.45 25.99 40.71
CA PHE A 229 -59.51 27.45 40.75
C PHE A 229 -60.87 27.99 40.27
N PHE A 230 -61.40 27.44 39.16
CA PHE A 230 -62.73 27.81 38.68
C PHE A 230 -63.86 27.45 39.66
N ILE A 231 -63.79 26.28 40.30
CA ILE A 231 -64.77 25.88 41.31
C ILE A 231 -64.75 26.84 42.50
N VAL A 232 -63.56 27.19 43.00
CA VAL A 232 -63.40 28.14 44.11
C VAL A 232 -63.94 29.53 43.73
N LEU A 233 -63.66 29.99 42.51
CA LEU A 233 -64.17 31.27 42.00
C LEU A 233 -65.70 31.30 41.96
N ILE A 234 -66.34 30.21 41.52
CA ILE A 234 -67.81 30.09 41.49
C ILE A 234 -68.41 30.11 42.90
N ILE A 235 -67.73 29.57 43.91
CA ILE A 235 -68.22 29.56 45.29
C ILE A 235 -68.14 30.95 45.95
N ILE A 236 -67.18 31.79 45.54
CA ILE A 236 -66.94 33.11 46.14
C ILE A 236 -67.87 34.20 45.56
N ILE A 237 -68.39 34.01 44.34
CA ILE A 237 -69.33 34.92 43.65
C ILE A 237 -70.76 34.58 44.02
#